data_AF-A0A1M5CA34-F1
#
_entry.id   AF-A0A1M5CA34-F1
#
_cell.length_a   1.000
_cell.length_b   1.000
_cell.length_c   1.000
_cell.angle_alpha   90.00
_cell.angle_beta   90.00
_cell.angle_gamma   90.00
#
_symmetry.space_group_name_H-M   'P 1'
#
loop_
_entity.id
_entity.type
_entity.pdbx_description
1 polymer ?
#
loop_
_entity_poly.entity_id
_entity_poly.type
_entity_poly.pdbx_seq_one_letter_code
_entity_poly.pdbx_strand_id
1 'polypeptide(L)'
;MKQIITLISAATLLFTCSPINKIITVNDEFKNEKSIRLIQYLKGYSDEGPERIGGLDYWVTVKTVYSKPENQEGIVTAEFTIKTESRPEELDSLIFLEVDQTKYKLYSHEYASRHVVNRSTSSSITTSIEKEDDEDESKDTEKTSTTTQVTTSDVTLQIMKRTVEIPRDIWHEISRMQQIRLRLYIATEGITVHFSSKDRRKFAELFQEINKFERAEP
;
A
#
# COMPACT_ATOMS: atom_id res chain seq x y z
N MET A 1 -1.26 -33.81 25.70
CA MET A 1 -1.92 -33.65 24.38
C MET A 1 -2.99 -32.55 24.32
N LYS A 2 -3.81 -32.33 25.37
CA LYS A 2 -4.87 -31.28 25.33
C LYS A 2 -4.34 -29.84 25.26
N GLN A 3 -3.19 -29.55 25.87
CA GLN A 3 -2.60 -28.20 25.90
C GLN A 3 -1.97 -27.75 24.58
N ILE A 4 -1.51 -28.69 23.74
CA ILE A 4 -0.93 -28.38 22.42
C ILE A 4 -2.04 -27.93 21.44
N ILE A 5 -3.22 -28.54 21.54
CA ILE A 5 -4.38 -28.21 20.70
C ILE A 5 -4.91 -26.80 21.04
N THR A 6 -4.92 -26.40 22.31
CA THR A 6 -5.30 -25.05 22.74
C THR A 6 -4.28 -23.98 22.31
N LEU A 7 -2.99 -24.31 22.25
CA LEU A 7 -1.95 -23.37 21.80
C LEU A 7 -2.02 -23.11 20.28
N ILE A 8 -2.34 -24.14 19.49
CA ILE A 8 -2.53 -24.02 18.03
C ILE A 8 -3.82 -23.25 17.69
N SER A 9 -4.88 -23.41 18.49
CA SER A 9 -6.14 -22.66 18.31
C SER A 9 -6.02 -21.19 18.77
N ALA A 10 -5.23 -20.89 19.79
CA ALA A 10 -4.92 -19.51 20.17
C ALA A 10 -4.03 -18.79 19.12
N ALA A 11 -3.05 -19.49 18.54
CA ALA A 11 -2.20 -18.94 17.49
C ALA A 11 -2.98 -18.65 16.20
N THR A 12 -3.97 -19.47 15.84
CA THR A 12 -4.80 -19.25 14.64
C THR A 12 -5.82 -18.11 14.79
N LEU A 13 -6.29 -17.82 16.01
CA LEU A 13 -7.18 -16.69 16.27
C LEU A 13 -6.49 -15.32 16.15
N LEU A 14 -5.19 -15.23 16.47
CA LEU A 14 -4.40 -14.00 16.39
C LEU A 14 -4.12 -13.52 14.96
N PHE A 15 -4.31 -14.37 13.93
CA PHE A 15 -4.11 -13.99 12.51
C PHE A 15 -5.33 -13.33 11.83
N THR A 16 -6.45 -13.15 12.54
CA THR A 16 -7.70 -12.68 11.90
C THR A 16 -7.86 -11.16 11.79
N CYS A 17 -6.98 -10.37 12.42
CA CYS A 17 -7.09 -8.91 12.49
C CYS A 17 -6.33 -8.14 11.41
N SER A 18 -6.23 -8.66 10.18
CA SER A 18 -5.84 -7.82 9.05
C SER A 18 -7.08 -7.16 8.43
N PRO A 19 -7.19 -5.80 8.39
CA PRO A 19 -8.30 -5.08 7.76
C PRO A 19 -8.20 -5.07 6.22
N ILE A 20 -7.21 -5.76 5.66
CA ILE A 20 -6.91 -5.78 4.24
C ILE A 20 -7.92 -6.62 3.48
N ASN A 21 -8.42 -6.08 2.37
CA ASN A 21 -9.39 -6.70 1.46
C ASN A 21 -10.70 -7.13 2.15
N LYS A 22 -11.06 -6.39 3.21
CA LYS A 22 -12.34 -6.50 3.93
C LYS A 22 -13.09 -5.18 3.80
N ILE A 23 -14.40 -5.29 3.58
CA ILE A 23 -15.31 -4.14 3.63
C ILE A 23 -15.60 -3.87 5.10
N ILE A 24 -15.41 -2.63 5.52
CA ILE A 24 -15.66 -2.20 6.91
C ILE A 24 -16.67 -1.06 6.84
N THR A 25 -17.80 -1.24 7.50
CA THR A 25 -18.83 -0.21 7.66
C THR A 25 -18.69 0.41 9.05
N VAL A 26 -18.66 1.73 9.11
CA VAL A 26 -18.53 2.49 10.36
C VAL A 26 -19.65 3.52 10.40
N ASN A 27 -20.36 3.59 11.53
CA ASN A 27 -21.26 4.69 11.84
C ASN A 27 -20.56 5.55 12.90
N ASP A 28 -20.13 6.75 12.51
CA ASP A 28 -19.42 7.66 13.41
C ASP A 28 -20.42 8.65 14.00
N GLU A 29 -20.87 8.39 15.23
CA GLU A 29 -21.80 9.23 15.97
C GLU A 29 -21.23 10.63 16.29
N PHE A 30 -19.90 10.78 16.33
CA PHE A 30 -19.28 12.10 16.56
C PHE A 30 -19.29 12.97 15.32
N LYS A 31 -19.26 12.35 14.13
CA LYS A 31 -19.28 13.04 12.84
C LYS A 31 -20.65 13.06 12.18
N ASN A 32 -21.64 12.34 12.75
CA ASN A 32 -22.93 12.06 12.11
C ASN A 32 -22.75 11.58 10.67
N GLU A 33 -21.77 10.68 10.48
CA GLU A 33 -21.33 10.25 9.16
C GLU A 33 -21.25 8.72 9.13
N LYS A 34 -21.84 8.15 8.09
CA LYS A 34 -21.67 6.73 7.80
C LYS A 34 -20.61 6.56 6.72
N SER A 35 -19.67 5.66 6.97
CA SER A 35 -18.61 5.34 6.01
C SER A 35 -18.51 3.85 5.73
N ILE A 36 -18.18 3.51 4.49
CA ILE A 36 -17.87 2.14 4.05
C ILE A 36 -16.50 2.19 3.41
N ARG A 37 -15.56 1.37 3.91
CA ARG A 37 -14.17 1.39 3.43
C ARG A 37 -13.67 0.03 3.00
N LEU A 38 -12.81 0.02 1.99
CA LEU A 38 -12.05 -1.13 1.50
C LEU A 38 -10.60 -0.72 1.27
N ILE A 39 -9.64 -1.53 1.74
CA ILE A 39 -8.21 -1.33 1.49
C ILE A 39 -7.68 -2.54 0.73
N GLN A 40 -7.04 -2.33 -0.41
CA GLN A 40 -6.48 -3.39 -1.27
C GLN A 40 -5.00 -3.13 -1.55
N TYR A 41 -4.22 -4.21 -1.67
CA TYR A 41 -2.84 -4.16 -2.14
C TYR A 41 -2.78 -4.81 -3.50
N LEU A 42 -2.53 -3.99 -4.50
CA LEU A 42 -2.56 -4.35 -5.91
C LEU A 42 -1.15 -4.32 -6.49
N LYS A 43 -1.00 -5.05 -7.59
CA LYS A 43 0.24 -5.15 -8.34
C LYS A 43 0.24 -4.16 -9.49
N GLY A 44 1.27 -3.32 -9.58
CA GLY A 44 1.48 -2.37 -10.67
C GLY A 44 2.68 -2.75 -11.53
N TYR A 45 2.53 -2.59 -12.84
CA TYR A 45 3.54 -2.92 -13.85
C TYR A 45 3.85 -1.68 -14.68
N SER A 46 5.13 -1.37 -14.84
CA SER A 46 5.63 -0.29 -15.68
C SER A 46 5.58 -0.67 -17.16
N ASP A 47 5.33 0.30 -18.04
CA ASP A 47 5.56 0.16 -19.48
C ASP A 47 6.97 0.56 -19.93
N GLU A 48 7.75 1.24 -19.09
CA GLU A 48 9.17 1.57 -19.33
C GLU A 48 10.14 0.52 -18.73
N GLY A 49 9.63 -0.40 -17.91
CA GLY A 49 10.41 -1.48 -17.32
C GLY A 49 11.03 -2.41 -18.38
N PRO A 50 12.31 -2.82 -18.25
CA PRO A 50 13.01 -3.57 -19.28
C PRO A 50 12.41 -4.97 -19.40
N GLU A 51 11.56 -5.23 -20.42
CA GLU A 51 11.09 -6.53 -20.91
C GLU A 51 11.05 -7.70 -19.89
N ARG A 52 10.66 -7.44 -18.65
CA ARG A 52 10.69 -8.47 -17.59
C ARG A 52 9.34 -9.15 -17.58
N ILE A 53 9.27 -10.22 -18.37
CA ILE A 53 8.32 -11.31 -18.22
C ILE A 53 8.08 -11.55 -16.72
N GLY A 54 6.96 -11.05 -16.18
CA GLY A 54 6.46 -11.36 -14.84
C GLY A 54 7.04 -10.60 -13.65
N GLY A 55 7.85 -9.55 -13.85
CA GLY A 55 8.37 -8.73 -12.74
C GLY A 55 7.32 -7.76 -12.19
N LEU A 56 7.12 -7.73 -10.87
CA LEU A 56 6.30 -6.70 -10.22
C LEU A 56 7.16 -5.45 -9.99
N ASP A 57 6.79 -4.33 -10.60
CA ASP A 57 7.54 -3.07 -10.45
C ASP A 57 7.03 -2.23 -9.27
N TYR A 58 5.72 -2.23 -9.05
CA TYR A 58 5.09 -1.37 -8.04
C TYR A 58 4.12 -2.12 -7.15
N TRP A 59 4.20 -1.83 -5.85
CA TRP A 59 3.12 -2.12 -4.91
C TRP A 59 2.22 -0.88 -4.81
N VAL A 60 0.95 -1.06 -5.20
CA VAL A 60 -0.05 0.01 -5.16
C VAL A 60 -1.10 -0.34 -4.11
N THR A 61 -1.21 0.49 -3.08
CA THR A 61 -2.31 0.39 -2.12
C THR A 61 -3.45 1.29 -2.59
N VAL A 62 -4.65 0.72 -2.69
CA VAL A 62 -5.88 1.44 -3.01
C VAL A 62 -6.78 1.40 -1.78
N LYS A 63 -7.09 2.57 -1.22
CA LYS A 63 -8.05 2.73 -0.14
C LYS A 63 -9.27 3.46 -0.69
N THR A 64 -10.37 2.73 -0.84
CA THR A 64 -11.64 3.28 -1.29
C THR A 64 -12.52 3.52 -0.08
N VAL A 65 -13.05 4.74 0.02
CA VAL A 65 -13.91 5.18 1.12
C VAL A 65 -15.15 5.81 0.53
N TYR A 66 -16.29 5.24 0.86
CA TYR A 66 -17.57 5.90 0.79
C TYR A 66 -17.84 6.65 2.09
N SER A 67 -18.29 7.89 2.00
CA SER A 67 -18.68 8.76 3.12
C SER A 67 -20.00 9.44 2.80
N LYS A 68 -20.98 9.32 3.69
CA LYS A 68 -22.25 10.04 3.58
C LYS A 68 -22.52 10.80 4.89
N PRO A 69 -22.34 12.13 4.89
CA PRO A 69 -22.85 13.00 5.93
C PRO A 69 -24.38 12.95 5.96
N GLU A 70 -24.97 13.19 7.14
CA GLU A 70 -26.42 13.27 7.28
C GLU A 70 -27.04 14.30 6.31
N ASN A 71 -28.09 13.90 5.59
CA ASN A 71 -28.81 14.72 4.60
C ASN A 71 -27.99 15.17 3.37
N GLN A 72 -26.84 14.54 3.11
CA GLN A 72 -26.06 14.80 1.90
C GLN A 72 -25.97 13.57 1.01
N GLU A 73 -25.64 13.81 -0.26
CA GLU A 73 -25.25 12.75 -1.16
C GLU A 73 -23.93 12.13 -0.68
N GLY A 74 -23.87 10.80 -0.63
CA GLY A 74 -22.61 10.11 -0.39
C GLY A 74 -21.57 10.42 -1.46
N ILE A 75 -20.30 10.36 -1.07
CA ILE A 75 -19.14 10.57 -1.93
C ILE A 75 -18.25 9.34 -1.83
N VAL A 76 -17.68 8.91 -2.96
CA VAL A 76 -16.68 7.83 -2.99
C VAL A 76 -15.33 8.42 -3.37
N THR A 77 -14.36 8.30 -2.48
CA THR A 77 -12.97 8.66 -2.72
C THR A 77 -12.09 7.42 -2.81
N ALA A 78 -11.08 7.47 -3.68
CA ALA A 78 -10.03 6.47 -3.78
C ALA A 78 -8.67 7.13 -3.56
N GLU A 79 -8.00 6.72 -2.49
CA GLU A 79 -6.62 7.08 -2.16
C GLU A 79 -5.67 6.01 -2.71
N PHE A 80 -4.80 6.41 -3.63
CA PHE A 80 -3.73 5.60 -4.19
C PHE A 80 -2.42 5.92 -3.47
N THR A 81 -1.75 4.89 -2.96
CA THR A 81 -0.40 5.00 -2.39
C THR A 81 0.55 4.11 -3.19
N ILE A 82 1.59 4.70 -3.76
CA ILE A 82 2.67 4.00 -4.46
C ILE A 82 3.93 4.11 -3.63
N LYS A 83 4.62 2.98 -3.45
CA LYS A 83 5.95 2.91 -2.86
C LYS A 83 6.97 2.56 -3.94
N THR A 84 7.97 3.42 -4.14
CA THR A 84 9.02 3.27 -5.17
C THR A 84 10.37 3.76 -4.64
N GLU A 85 11.43 3.56 -5.41
CA GLU A 85 12.72 4.22 -5.18
C GLU A 85 12.59 5.74 -5.39
N SER A 86 13.32 6.52 -4.59
CA SER A 86 13.25 7.98 -4.63
C SER A 86 13.69 8.53 -5.98
N ARG A 87 12.83 9.35 -6.58
CA ARG A 87 13.01 9.96 -7.89
C ARG A 87 12.41 11.38 -7.93
N PRO A 88 12.89 12.31 -8.75
CA PRO A 88 12.41 13.70 -8.71
C PRO A 88 10.94 13.84 -9.13
N GLU A 89 10.42 12.92 -9.96
CA GLU A 89 9.07 12.95 -10.51
C GLU A 89 7.98 12.68 -9.44
N GLU A 90 6.78 13.17 -9.72
CA GLU A 90 5.59 12.95 -8.90
C GLU A 90 4.55 12.13 -9.65
N LEU A 91 3.63 11.53 -8.89
CA LEU A 91 2.45 10.87 -9.42
C LEU A 91 1.52 11.92 -10.06
N ASP A 92 1.15 11.70 -11.32
CA ASP A 92 0.29 12.60 -12.07
C ASP A 92 -1.08 12.76 -11.37
N SER A 93 -1.69 13.92 -11.60
CA SER A 93 -3.03 14.26 -11.11
C SER A 93 -4.13 13.49 -11.85
N LEU A 94 -3.84 12.99 -13.04
CA LEU A 94 -4.78 12.26 -13.89
C LEU A 94 -4.62 10.75 -13.72
N ILE A 95 -5.72 10.10 -13.35
CA ILE A 95 -5.79 8.65 -13.15
C ILE A 95 -6.85 8.09 -14.10
N PHE A 96 -6.54 6.97 -14.74
CA PHE A 96 -7.46 6.30 -15.64
C PHE A 96 -8.02 5.05 -15.00
N LEU A 97 -9.35 4.96 -14.95
CA LEU A 97 -10.07 3.78 -14.52
C LEU A 97 -10.78 3.19 -15.75
N GLU A 98 -10.53 1.93 -16.06
CA GLU A 98 -11.24 1.22 -17.11
C GLU A 98 -12.14 0.15 -16.49
N VAL A 99 -13.44 0.22 -16.79
CA VAL A 99 -14.47 -0.73 -16.34
C VAL A 99 -15.11 -1.34 -17.58
N ASP A 100 -15.02 -2.66 -17.75
CA ASP A 100 -15.60 -3.38 -18.90
C ASP A 100 -15.37 -2.71 -20.28
N GLN A 101 -14.14 -2.20 -20.51
CA GLN A 101 -13.69 -1.48 -21.72
C GLN A 101 -14.06 0.01 -21.79
N THR A 102 -14.92 0.51 -20.92
CA THR A 102 -15.21 1.94 -20.78
C THR A 102 -14.12 2.62 -19.96
N LYS A 103 -13.56 3.72 -20.48
CA LYS A 103 -12.47 4.45 -19.82
C LYS A 103 -12.97 5.74 -19.18
N TYR A 104 -12.65 5.90 -17.91
CA TYR A 104 -12.95 7.04 -17.07
C TYR A 104 -11.67 7.78 -16.72
N LYS A 105 -11.73 9.11 -16.83
CA LYS A 105 -10.67 10.02 -16.39
C LYS A 105 -11.04 10.54 -15.01
N LEU A 106 -10.19 10.28 -14.03
CA LEU A 106 -10.36 10.73 -12.66
C LEU A 106 -9.30 11.78 -12.37
N TYR A 107 -9.76 12.95 -11.91
CA TYR A 107 -8.89 14.05 -11.56
C TYR A 107 -8.68 14.07 -10.04
N SER A 108 -7.43 14.21 -9.63
CA SER A 108 -7.10 14.31 -8.22
C SER A 108 -7.50 15.68 -7.66
N HIS A 109 -8.22 15.67 -6.53
CA HIS A 109 -8.70 16.90 -5.89
C HIS A 109 -7.65 17.53 -4.95
N GLU A 110 -6.67 16.78 -4.42
CA GLU A 110 -5.72 17.27 -3.42
C GLU A 110 -4.32 16.63 -3.47
N TYR A 111 -3.36 17.35 -2.87
CA TYR A 111 -1.90 17.20 -2.77
C TYR A 111 -1.29 15.81 -3.02
N ALA A 112 -0.35 15.76 -3.96
CA ALA A 112 0.71 14.75 -3.92
C ALA A 112 1.53 14.97 -2.64
N SER A 113 1.45 14.04 -1.70
CA SER A 113 2.42 14.00 -0.61
C SER A 113 3.58 13.09 -1.00
N ARG A 114 4.79 13.63 -0.85
CA ARG A 114 6.06 12.92 -1.06
C ARG A 114 6.73 12.72 0.29
N HIS A 115 6.90 11.46 0.69
CA HIS A 115 7.70 11.13 1.87
C HIS A 115 8.91 10.32 1.46
N VAL A 116 10.08 10.80 1.89
CA VAL A 116 11.37 10.15 1.66
C VAL A 116 11.75 9.38 2.92
N VAL A 117 11.97 8.08 2.78
CA VAL A 117 12.36 7.18 3.88
C VAL A 117 13.78 6.70 3.62
N ASN A 118 14.73 7.15 4.44
CA ASN A 118 16.09 6.64 4.41
C ASN A 118 16.13 5.29 5.13
N ARG A 119 16.49 4.23 4.40
CA ARG A 119 16.78 2.92 5.00
C ARG A 119 18.30 2.81 5.11
N SER A 120 18.79 2.83 6.33
CA SER A 120 20.19 2.58 6.64
C SER A 120 20.29 1.27 7.40
N THR A 121 21.17 0.38 6.94
CA THR A 121 21.49 -0.85 7.66
C THR A 121 22.88 -0.62 8.27
N SER A 122 22.94 -0.40 9.59
CA SER A 122 24.21 -0.24 10.30
C SER A 122 24.72 -1.61 10.73
N SER A 123 25.87 -2.02 10.19
CA SER A 123 26.55 -3.23 10.64
C SER A 123 27.87 -2.81 11.31
N SER A 124 28.06 -3.24 12.56
CA SER A 124 29.32 -3.07 13.27
C SER A 124 30.14 -4.34 13.14
N ILE A 125 31.31 -4.25 12.51
CA ILE A 125 32.29 -5.34 12.53
C ILE A 125 33.36 -4.95 13.54
N THR A 126 33.46 -5.75 14.60
CA THR A 126 34.53 -5.61 15.60
C THR A 126 35.62 -6.61 15.25
N THR A 127 36.79 -6.11 14.88
CA THR A 127 37.99 -6.92 14.68
C THR A 127 38.94 -6.69 15.84
N SER A 128 39.18 -7.75 16.60
CA SER A 128 40.18 -7.79 17.67
C SER A 128 41.47 -8.34 17.07
N ILE A 129 42.54 -7.54 17.06
CA ILE A 129 43.87 -8.01 16.66
C ILE A 129 44.65 -8.21 17.96
N GLU A 130 44.99 -9.46 18.27
CA GLU A 130 45.97 -9.78 19.31
C GLU A 130 47.35 -9.77 18.64
N LYS A 131 48.23 -8.85 19.07
CA LYS A 131 49.64 -8.94 18.73
C LYS A 131 50.29 -9.85 19.77
N GLU A 132 50.83 -10.97 19.34
CA GLU A 132 51.79 -11.73 20.14
C GLU A 132 53.15 -11.04 19.99
N ASP A 133 53.57 -10.31 21.02
CA ASP A 133 54.97 -9.93 21.16
C ASP A 133 55.72 -11.19 21.65
N ASP A 134 56.54 -11.74 20.77
CA ASP A 134 57.52 -12.75 21.13
C ASP A 134 58.62 -12.09 21.98
N GLU A 135 58.80 -12.69 23.16
CA GLU A 135 59.87 -12.52 24.13
C GLU A 135 59.62 -11.59 25.34
N ASP A 136 59.71 -12.25 26.50
CA ASP A 136 59.89 -11.79 27.87
C ASP A 136 58.69 -11.55 28.82
N GLU A 137 58.90 -12.08 30.02
CA GLU A 137 57.96 -12.30 31.12
C GLU A 137 57.41 -10.99 31.71
N SER A 138 56.23 -10.55 31.27
CA SER A 138 55.20 -9.85 32.09
C SER A 138 53.99 -9.47 31.23
N LYS A 139 53.04 -10.40 31.05
CA LYS A 139 51.91 -10.24 30.12
C LYS A 139 50.74 -9.43 30.71
N ASP A 140 50.74 -8.12 30.51
CA ASP A 140 49.50 -7.37 30.29
C ASP A 140 49.27 -7.30 28.77
N THR A 141 48.28 -8.04 28.26
CA THR A 141 47.94 -8.07 26.83
C THR A 141 47.13 -6.83 26.47
N GLU A 142 47.73 -5.87 25.75
CA GLU A 142 47.02 -4.67 25.30
C GLU A 142 46.12 -4.98 24.10
N LYS A 143 44.85 -5.31 24.39
CA LYS A 143 43.84 -5.59 23.35
C LYS A 143 43.37 -4.30 22.69
N THR A 144 43.94 -3.98 21.54
CA THR A 144 43.39 -2.91 20.69
C THR A 144 42.19 -3.44 19.90
N SER A 145 40.98 -3.04 20.31
CA SER A 145 39.76 -3.33 19.56
C SER A 145 39.47 -2.19 18.59
N THR A 146 39.47 -2.48 17.28
CA THR A 146 39.05 -1.51 16.26
C THR A 146 37.63 -1.87 15.80
N THR A 147 36.68 -1.00 16.12
CA THR A 147 35.29 -1.14 15.67
C THR A 147 35.11 -0.35 14.38
N THR A 148 34.90 -1.04 13.26
CA THR A 148 34.56 -0.39 12.00
C THR A 148 33.04 -0.40 11.87
N GLN A 149 32.42 0.78 11.93
CA GLN A 149 31.01 0.96 11.61
C GLN A 149 30.87 1.21 10.11
N VAL A 150 30.36 0.23 9.39
CA VAL A 150 29.99 0.41 7.98
C VAL A 150 28.52 0.80 7.94
N THR A 151 28.24 2.03 7.52
CA THR A 151 26.87 2.47 7.22
C THR A 151 26.65 2.29 5.73
N THR A 152 25.97 1.21 5.35
CA THR A 152 25.44 1.05 3.99
C THR A 152 24.06 1.71 3.94
N SER A 153 23.94 2.78 3.14
CA SER A 153 22.64 3.37 2.80
C SER A 153 22.00 2.50 1.73
N ASP A 154 21.04 1.68 2.13
CA ASP A 154 20.29 0.80 1.25
C ASP A 154 19.08 1.56 0.72
N VAL A 155 19.21 2.20 -0.44
CA VAL A 155 18.11 2.74 -1.29
C VAL A 155 17.09 3.63 -0.55
N THR A 156 17.15 4.94 -0.79
CA THR A 156 16.12 5.87 -0.35
C THR A 156 14.79 5.57 -1.02
N LEU A 157 13.75 5.29 -0.22
CA LEU A 157 12.41 4.99 -0.71
C LEU A 157 11.54 6.24 -0.71
N GLN A 158 10.61 6.30 -1.65
CA GLN A 158 9.62 7.35 -1.77
C GLN A 158 8.20 6.76 -1.72
N ILE A 159 7.35 7.42 -0.94
CA ILE A 159 5.91 7.16 -0.91
C ILE A 159 5.23 8.34 -1.58
N MET A 160 4.43 8.04 -2.61
CA MET A 160 3.60 9.01 -3.33
C MET A 160 2.14 8.68 -3.07
N LYS A 161 1.33 9.72 -2.80
CA LYS A 161 -0.11 9.56 -2.58
C LYS A 161 -0.92 10.46 -3.51
N ARG A 162 -2.06 9.96 -3.98
CA ARG A 162 -3.09 10.74 -4.70
C ARG A 162 -4.48 10.31 -4.28
N THR A 163 -5.37 11.27 -4.14
CA THR A 163 -6.79 11.00 -3.86
C THR A 163 -7.63 11.50 -5.03
N VAL A 164 -8.55 10.67 -5.50
CA VAL A 164 -9.54 11.04 -6.53
C VAL A 164 -10.94 10.74 -6.03
N GLU A 165 -11.91 11.45 -6.58
CA GLU A 165 -13.32 11.08 -6.45
C GLU A 165 -13.72 10.12 -7.57
N ILE A 166 -14.54 9.12 -7.23
CA ILE A 166 -15.15 8.20 -8.18
C ILE A 166 -16.56 8.73 -8.50
N PRO A 167 -16.81 9.18 -9.74
CA PRO A 167 -18.10 9.75 -10.15
C PRO A 167 -19.28 8.84 -9.84
N ARG A 168 -20.39 9.42 -9.39
CA ARG A 168 -21.58 8.68 -8.95
C ARG A 168 -22.26 7.89 -10.07
N ASP A 169 -22.25 8.43 -11.27
CA ASP A 169 -22.81 7.82 -12.48
C ASP A 169 -22.20 6.45 -12.81
N ILE A 170 -20.95 6.20 -12.41
CA ILE A 170 -20.24 4.94 -12.70
C ILE A 170 -20.35 3.89 -11.59
N TRP A 171 -20.91 4.23 -10.41
CA TRP A 171 -20.99 3.29 -9.27
C TRP A 171 -21.77 2.03 -9.58
N HIS A 172 -22.85 2.16 -10.35
CA HIS A 172 -23.69 1.01 -10.73
C HIS A 172 -22.97 0.09 -11.71
N GLU A 173 -22.19 0.64 -12.64
CA GLU A 173 -21.36 -0.14 -13.57
C GLU A 173 -20.26 -0.89 -12.81
N ILE A 174 -19.54 -0.21 -11.91
CA ILE A 174 -18.49 -0.84 -11.08
C ILE A 174 -19.07 -1.99 -10.23
N SER A 175 -20.30 -1.84 -9.71
CA SER A 175 -20.94 -2.89 -8.89
C SER A 175 -21.22 -4.20 -9.65
N ARG A 176 -21.19 -4.16 -10.98
CA ARG A 176 -21.50 -5.28 -11.89
C ARG A 176 -20.34 -5.65 -12.81
N MET A 177 -19.20 -5.01 -12.64
CA MET A 177 -18.08 -5.13 -13.56
C MET A 177 -17.54 -6.57 -13.66
N GLN A 178 -17.14 -6.96 -14.87
CA GLN A 178 -16.42 -8.20 -15.10
C GLN A 178 -14.91 -7.98 -15.13
N GLN A 179 -14.47 -6.80 -15.55
CA GLN A 179 -13.08 -6.39 -15.70
C GLN A 179 -12.89 -4.97 -15.19
N ILE A 180 -11.76 -4.77 -14.53
CA ILE A 180 -11.33 -3.46 -14.06
C ILE A 180 -9.82 -3.34 -14.26
N ARG A 181 -9.39 -2.19 -14.78
CA ARG A 181 -7.98 -1.82 -14.89
C ARG A 181 -7.80 -0.40 -14.40
N LEU A 182 -6.68 -0.14 -13.76
CA LEU A 182 -6.29 1.19 -13.32
C LEU A 182 -4.95 1.53 -13.95
N ARG A 183 -4.81 2.75 -14.45
CA ARG A 183 -3.54 3.25 -14.99
C ARG A 183 -3.19 4.59 -14.36
N LEU A 184 -1.98 4.64 -13.83
CA LEU A 184 -1.36 5.79 -13.17
C LEU A 184 -0.15 6.23 -13.97
N TYR A 185 0.30 7.48 -13.82
CA TYR A 185 1.48 7.99 -14.52
C TYR A 185 2.47 8.64 -13.56
N ILE A 186 3.76 8.36 -13.74
CA ILE A 186 4.86 9.10 -13.11
C ILE A 186 5.69 9.68 -14.25
N ALA A 187 5.59 10.99 -14.48
CA ALA A 187 6.08 11.62 -15.71
C ALA A 187 5.57 10.89 -16.98
N THR A 188 6.43 10.25 -17.75
CA THR A 188 6.07 9.48 -18.96
C THR A 188 5.75 8.02 -18.70
N GLU A 189 6.12 7.50 -17.52
CA GLU A 189 5.98 6.10 -17.16
C GLU A 189 4.53 5.76 -16.82
N GLY A 190 3.92 4.84 -17.57
CA GLY A 190 2.58 4.33 -17.36
C GLY A 190 2.55 3.09 -16.46
N ILE A 191 2.03 3.23 -15.24
CA ILE A 191 1.86 2.13 -14.30
C ILE A 191 0.47 1.52 -14.46
N THR A 192 0.41 0.30 -14.98
CA THR A 192 -0.83 -0.47 -15.11
C THR A 192 -1.03 -1.34 -13.88
N VAL A 193 -2.09 -1.08 -13.13
CA VAL A 193 -2.46 -1.79 -11.90
C VAL A 193 -3.48 -2.88 -12.19
N HIS A 194 -3.13 -4.11 -11.81
CA HIS A 194 -3.94 -5.29 -12.06
C HIS A 194 -4.71 -5.72 -10.81
N PHE A 195 -6.02 -5.93 -10.98
CA PHE A 195 -6.89 -6.49 -9.95
C PHE A 195 -6.97 -8.01 -10.14
N SER A 196 -6.59 -8.78 -9.11
CA SER A 196 -6.87 -10.21 -9.13
C SER A 196 -8.38 -10.48 -9.13
N SER A 197 -8.81 -11.69 -9.48
CA SER A 197 -10.24 -12.07 -9.41
C SER A 197 -10.84 -11.85 -8.02
N LYS A 198 -10.05 -12.02 -6.94
CA LYS A 198 -10.48 -11.78 -5.57
C LYS A 198 -10.65 -10.29 -5.30
N ASP A 199 -9.68 -9.48 -5.72
CA ASP A 199 -9.70 -8.03 -5.50
C ASP A 199 -10.81 -7.37 -6.29
N ARG A 200 -10.99 -7.76 -7.54
CA ARG A 200 -12.10 -7.32 -8.39
C ARG A 200 -13.45 -7.63 -7.77
N ARG A 201 -13.64 -8.88 -7.30
CA ARG A 201 -14.90 -9.27 -6.65
C ARG A 201 -15.17 -8.44 -5.41
N LYS A 202 -14.16 -8.21 -4.56
CA LYS A 202 -14.31 -7.39 -3.36
C LYS A 202 -14.57 -5.91 -3.65
N PHE A 203 -13.96 -5.38 -4.71
CA PHE A 203 -14.24 -4.03 -5.19
C PHE A 203 -15.67 -3.91 -5.69
N ALA A 204 -16.16 -4.87 -6.49
CA ALA A 204 -17.56 -4.89 -6.92
C ALA A 204 -18.53 -5.02 -5.73
N GLU A 205 -18.24 -5.91 -4.77
CA GLU A 205 -19.03 -6.05 -3.53
C GLU A 205 -19.13 -4.74 -2.74
N LEU A 206 -18.04 -3.95 -2.65
CA LEU A 206 -18.07 -2.63 -2.02
C LEU A 206 -19.12 -1.72 -2.67
N PHE A 207 -19.11 -1.60 -3.99
CA PHE A 207 -20.08 -0.75 -4.71
C PHE A 207 -21.50 -1.31 -4.65
N GLN A 208 -21.67 -2.63 -4.54
CA GLN A 208 -22.99 -3.21 -4.27
C GLN A 208 -23.52 -2.78 -2.90
N GLU A 209 -22.68 -2.78 -1.86
CA GLU A 209 -23.08 -2.31 -0.53
C GLU A 209 -23.37 -0.80 -0.51
N ILE A 210 -22.56 0.01 -1.19
CA ILE A 210 -22.81 1.45 -1.36
C ILE A 210 -24.16 1.69 -2.05
N ASN A 211 -24.41 1.04 -3.18
CA ASN A 211 -25.65 1.20 -3.94
C ASN A 211 -26.90 0.70 -3.17
N LYS A 212 -26.77 -0.35 -2.35
CA LYS A 212 -27.85 -0.79 -1.46
C LYS A 212 -28.14 0.28 -0.41
N PHE A 213 -27.08 0.85 0.18
CA PHE A 213 -27.20 1.85 1.22
C PHE A 213 -27.85 3.14 0.71
N GLU A 214 -27.42 3.64 -0.45
CA GLU A 214 -28.01 4.84 -1.07
C GLU A 214 -29.47 4.66 -1.50
N ARG A 215 -29.94 3.41 -1.69
CA ARG A 215 -31.36 3.12 -1.98
C ARG A 215 -32.22 2.93 -0.73
N ALA A 216 -31.61 2.59 0.40
CA ALA A 216 -32.31 2.25 1.63
C ALA A 216 -32.70 3.49 2.45
N GLU A 217 -32.11 4.65 2.17
CA GLU A 217 -32.43 5.92 2.81
C GLU A 217 -33.32 6.76 1.87
N PRO A 218 -34.52 7.16 2.31
CA PRO A 218 -35.48 7.94 1.53
C PRO A 218 -35.08 9.41 1.34
#